data_AF-A0A925LT60-F1
#
_entry.id   AF-A0A925LT60-F1
#
_cell.length_a   1.000
_cell.length_b   1.000
_cell.length_c   1.000
_cell.angle_alpha   90.00
_cell.angle_beta   90.00
_cell.angle_gamma   90.00
#
_symmetry.space_group_name_H-M   'P 1'
#
loop_
_entity.id
_entity.type
_entity.pdbx_description
1 polymer ?
#
loop_
_entity_poly.entity_id
_entity_poly.type
_entity_poly.pdbx_seq_one_letter_code
_entity_poly.pdbx_strand_id
1 'polypeptide(L)' 'MHYHVPKPFYRKSRDTWYVQVDGRQVNLGRDREAAFLMYHQLMAVPEQ' A
#
# COMPACT_ATOMS: atom_id res chain seq x y z
N MET A 1 -2.05 20.54 -7.99
CA MET A 1 -1.62 19.51 -7.01
C MET A 1 -2.59 18.35 -7.12
N HIS A 2 -2.21 17.23 -7.76
CA HIS A 2 -3.06 16.05 -7.73
C HIS A 2 -2.75 15.28 -6.45
N TYR A 3 -3.70 15.25 -5.51
CA TYR A 3 -3.61 14.43 -4.31
C TYR A 3 -3.84 12.96 -4.70
N HIS A 4 -2.80 12.30 -5.19
CA HIS A 4 -2.84 10.87 -5.47
C HIS A 4 -2.71 10.11 -4.16
N VAL A 5 -3.84 9.77 -3.56
CA VAL A 5 -3.88 8.76 -2.51
C VAL A 5 -3.63 7.41 -3.16
N PRO A 6 -2.51 6.74 -2.86
CA PRO A 6 -2.17 5.48 -3.49
C PRO A 6 -3.12 4.41 -2.98
N LYS A 7 -3.80 3.69 -3.89
CA LYS A 7 -4.77 2.65 -3.50
C LYS A 7 -4.07 1.30 -3.41
N PRO A 8 -4.21 0.55 -2.29
CA PRO A 8 -3.71 -0.81 -2.23
C PRO A 8 -4.48 -1.71 -3.21
N PHE A 9 -3.78 -2.61 -3.88
CA PHE A 9 -4.33 -3.57 -4.84
C PHE A 9 -3.81 -4.98 -4.54
N TYR A 10 -4.69 -5.97 -4.71
CA TYR A 10 -4.35 -7.37 -4.49
C TYR A 10 -3.86 -8.03 -5.79
N ARG A 11 -2.68 -8.62 -5.74
CA ARG A 11 -2.05 -9.31 -6.86
C ARG A 11 -2.27 -10.81 -6.75
N LYS A 12 -3.28 -11.33 -7.48
CA LYS A 12 -3.66 -12.75 -7.51
C LYS A 12 -2.48 -13.70 -7.78
N SER A 13 -1.57 -13.34 -8.69
CA SER A 13 -0.42 -14.20 -9.05
C SER A 13 0.62 -14.37 -7.93
N ARG A 14 0.59 -13.51 -6.90
CA ARG A 14 1.48 -13.60 -5.73
C ARG A 14 0.72 -13.82 -4.43
N ASP A 15 -0.61 -13.88 -4.48
CA ASP A 15 -1.48 -13.91 -3.31
C ASP A 15 -1.11 -12.81 -2.30
N THR A 16 -0.83 -11.59 -2.77
CA THR A 16 -0.20 -10.54 -1.95
C THR A 16 -0.75 -9.16 -2.31
N TRP A 17 -0.97 -8.34 -1.30
CA TRP A 17 -1.34 -6.93 -1.42
C TRP A 17 -0.13 -6.05 -1.68
N TYR A 18 -0.31 -5.07 -2.55
CA TYR A 18 0.69 -4.06 -2.89
C TYR A 18 0.05 -2.68 -2.86
N VAL A 19 0.85 -1.64 -2.70
CA VAL A 19 0.44 -0.25 -2.92
C VAL A 19 1.52 0.47 -3.71
N GLN A 20 1.13 1.36 -4.63
CA GLN A 20 2.07 2.13 -5.43
C GLN A 20 2.21 3.52 -4.84
N VAL A 21 3.33 3.79 -4.16
CA VAL A 21 3.66 5.08 -3.55
C VAL A 21 4.83 5.67 -4.32
N ASP A 22 4.67 6.89 -4.85
CA ASP A 22 5.72 7.62 -5.59
C ASP A 22 6.40 6.77 -6.70
N GLY A 23 5.59 6.06 -7.50
CA GLY A 23 6.10 5.19 -8.57
C GLY A 23 6.71 3.87 -8.10
N ARG A 24 6.90 3.66 -6.79
CA ARG A 24 7.42 2.42 -6.21
C ARG A 24 6.29 1.52 -5.69
N GLN A 25 6.41 0.22 -5.93
CA GLN A 25 5.51 -0.79 -5.35
C GLN A 25 6.01 -1.23 -3.97
N VAL A 26 5.17 -1.09 -2.96
CA VAL A 26 5.42 -1.57 -1.60
C VAL A 26 4.57 -2.81 -1.37
N ASN A 27 5.18 -3.88 -0.85
CA ASN A 27 4.50 -5.11 -0.47
C ASN A 27 3.86 -4.93 0.91
N LEU A 28 2.56 -5.19 1.00
CA LEU A 28 1.75 -5.07 2.22
C LEU A 28 1.44 -6.42 2.89
N GLY A 29 1.82 -7.54 2.27
CA GLY A 29 1.57 -8.89 2.77
C GLY A 29 0.35 -9.56 2.15
N ARG A 30 0.13 -10.82 2.49
CA ARG A 30 -0.97 -11.65 1.92
C ARG A 30 -2.30 -11.42 2.62
N ASP A 31 -2.22 -11.22 3.93
CA ASP A 31 -3.38 -10.98 4.76
C ASP A 31 -3.95 -9.60 4.49
N ARG A 32 -5.27 -9.54 4.28
CA ARG A 32 -5.96 -8.30 3.95
C ARG A 32 -5.93 -7.32 5.12
N GLU A 33 -6.22 -7.78 6.34
CA GLU A 33 -6.32 -6.88 7.48
C GLU A 33 -4.96 -6.27 7.83
N ALA A 34 -3.92 -7.11 7.86
CA ALA A 34 -2.54 -6.67 8.03
C ALA A 34 -2.09 -5.72 6.91
N ALA A 35 -2.47 -5.98 5.66
CA ALA A 35 -2.13 -5.12 4.54
C ALA A 35 -2.76 -3.72 4.64
N PHE A 36 -4.02 -3.65 5.07
CA PHE A 36 -4.70 -2.38 5.30
C PHE A 36 -4.10 -1.63 6.49
N LEU A 37 -3.75 -2.33 7.58
CA LEU A 37 -3.04 -1.73 8.71
C LEU A 37 -1.71 -1.10 8.27
N MET A 38 -0.91 -1.85 7.50
CA MET A 38 0.39 -1.40 7.02
C MET A 38 0.25 -0.24 6.01
N TYR A 39 -0.79 -0.27 5.17
CA TYR A 39 -1.16 0.86 4.32
C TYR A 39 -1.50 2.11 5.13
N HIS A 40 -2.33 1.99 6.17
CA HIS A 40 -2.66 3.11 7.05
C HIS A 40 -1.43 3.66 7.76
N GLN A 41 -0.53 2.80 8.22
CA GLN A 41 0.75 3.21 8.81
C GLN A 41 1.62 3.96 7.80
N LEU A 42 1.78 3.44 6.59
CA LEU A 42 2.54 4.09 5.50
C LEU A 42 1.99 5.47 5.15
N MET A 43 0.66 5.62 5.11
CA MET A 43 0.00 6.89 4.80
C MET A 43 -0.04 7.86 5.99
N ALA A 44 0.11 7.36 7.22
CA ALA A 44 0.09 8.16 8.44
C ALA A 44 1.46 8.73 8.82
N VAL A 45 2.55 8.26 8.19
CA VAL A 45 3.88 8.83 8.37
C VAL A 45 4.02 10.04 7.44
N PRO A 46 4.00 11.29 7.95
CA PRO A 46 4.46 12.42 7.16
C PRO A 46 5.95 12.21 6.88
N GLU A 47 6.34 12.25 5.61
CA GLU A 47 7.73 12.28 5.17
C GLU A 47 8.48 13.35 5.99
N GLN A 48 9.42 12.91 6.85
CA GLN A 48 10.23 13.80 7.69
C GLN A 48 11.42 14.35 6.93
#